data_AF-A0A5M9JBT3-F1
#
_entry.id   AF-A0A5M9JBT3-F1
#
_cell.length_a   1.000
_cell.length_b   1.000
_cell.length_c   1.000
_cell.angle_alpha   90.00
_cell.angle_beta   90.00
_cell.angle_gamma   90.00
#
_symmetry.space_group_name_H-M   'P 1'
#
loop_
_entity.id
_entity.type
_entity.pdbx_description
1 polymer ?
#
loop_
_entity_poly.entity_id
_entity_poly.type
_entity_poly.pdbx_seq_one_letter_code
_entity_poly.pdbx_strand_id
1 'polypeptide(L)'
;MEWLAFEIEHAEVFAHPRRGHGPGKGPGSHPPGGPGRGPPPPHVSTDMYAKPEHDSNIHGTSGGVNEDSYGYLHTYRTSKPLTKLLYIDGLSAGKTSMGTLDSTDYIIRNLSHASTEPNDDWIRAADLCKIGEQWGIEGFLRMEAGFEIILCSFKDGVEFLSASRRDENSGFGKDDVDSFEYVRALGYRYQGIMGGRVEVDYSSMVSAFFYPINLTNPDASRSELPRLTTASESNDLRKVRSDLLELFRDGEYSRRETNQLAKCGGYDCDEIFRPFEVYGSG
;
A
#
# COMPACT_ATOMS: atom_id res chain seq x y z
N MET A 1 -2.30 -8.39 -9.95
CA MET A 1 -2.05 -7.34 -8.95
C MET A 1 -0.56 -7.10 -8.86
N GLU A 2 -0.13 -5.86 -8.97
CA GLU A 2 1.24 -5.43 -8.68
C GLU A 2 1.24 -4.01 -8.10
N TRP A 3 2.38 -3.61 -7.51
CA TRP A 3 2.63 -2.27 -6.99
C TRP A 3 3.25 -1.40 -8.07
N LEU A 4 2.73 -0.18 -8.16
CA LEU A 4 3.24 0.89 -9.00
C LEU A 4 3.53 2.10 -8.11
N ALA A 5 4.53 2.89 -8.43
CA ALA A 5 4.78 4.18 -7.80
C ALA A 5 4.97 5.26 -8.84
N PHE A 6 4.65 6.48 -8.41
CA PHE A 6 4.82 7.68 -9.22
C PHE A 6 6.28 8.13 -9.31
N GLU A 7 7.05 7.91 -8.25
CA GLU A 7 8.47 8.22 -8.23
C GLU A 7 9.29 6.96 -8.39
N ILE A 8 10.28 7.03 -9.28
CA ILE A 8 11.22 5.94 -9.52
C ILE A 8 11.97 5.57 -8.23
N GLU A 9 12.34 6.54 -7.41
CA GLU A 9 13.02 6.31 -6.13
C GLU A 9 12.15 5.51 -5.17
N HIS A 10 10.84 5.76 -5.15
CA HIS A 10 9.93 4.97 -4.33
C HIS A 10 9.79 3.55 -4.88
N ALA A 11 9.70 3.43 -6.20
CA ALA A 11 9.57 2.15 -6.89
C ALA A 11 10.80 1.24 -6.77
N GLU A 12 11.99 1.80 -6.50
CA GLU A 12 13.19 1.00 -6.21
C GLU A 12 12.95 0.01 -5.07
N VAL A 13 12.13 0.37 -4.06
CA VAL A 13 11.82 -0.52 -2.92
C VAL A 13 11.08 -1.79 -3.38
N PHE A 14 10.37 -1.74 -4.50
CA PHE A 14 9.67 -2.89 -5.07
C PHE A 14 10.59 -3.70 -6.00
N ALA A 15 11.58 -3.06 -6.61
CA ALA A 15 12.39 -3.58 -7.70
C ALA A 15 13.56 -4.49 -7.25
N HIS A 16 13.69 -4.80 -5.96
CA HIS A 16 14.69 -5.75 -5.44
C HIS A 16 14.22 -7.21 -5.58
N PRO A 17 15.15 -8.18 -5.71
CA PRO A 17 14.80 -9.59 -5.76
C PRO A 17 14.01 -9.96 -4.50
N ARG A 18 12.80 -10.49 -4.67
CA ARG A 18 12.00 -11.03 -3.56
C ARG A 18 12.75 -12.23 -2.99
N ARG A 19 13.57 -12.04 -1.96
CA ARG A 19 14.16 -13.15 -1.19
C ARG A 19 13.00 -14.00 -0.67
N GLY A 20 12.83 -15.18 -1.28
CA GLY A 20 11.59 -15.95 -1.23
C GLY A 20 11.00 -16.15 0.17
N HIS A 21 9.76 -15.72 0.35
CA HIS A 21 8.83 -16.49 1.18
C HIS A 21 8.30 -17.60 0.29
N GLY A 22 8.92 -18.78 0.39
CA GLY A 22 8.40 -19.98 -0.24
C GLY A 22 6.97 -20.28 0.25
N PRO A 23 6.19 -21.07 -0.52
CA PRO A 23 4.85 -21.49 -0.10
C PRO A 23 4.94 -22.19 1.25
N GLY A 24 4.14 -21.71 2.20
CA GLY A 24 4.07 -22.24 3.56
C GLY A 24 3.98 -23.76 3.54
N LYS A 25 4.90 -24.42 4.25
CA LYS A 25 4.71 -25.81 4.64
C LYS A 25 3.43 -25.86 5.48
N GLY A 26 2.47 -26.64 5.00
CA GLY A 26 1.24 -26.97 5.71
C GLY A 26 1.49 -27.63 7.08
N PRO A 27 0.43 -27.84 7.86
CA PRO A 27 0.48 -27.96 9.31
C PRO A 27 1.10 -29.29 9.75
N GLY A 28 2.12 -29.22 10.60
CA GLY A 28 2.79 -30.40 11.14
C GLY A 28 3.25 -30.19 12.58
N SER A 29 2.46 -30.71 13.52
CA SER A 29 2.85 -31.24 14.84
C SER A 29 3.69 -30.36 15.78
N HIS A 30 3.03 -29.78 16.78
CA HIS A 30 3.67 -29.50 18.08
C HIS A 30 3.99 -30.81 18.82
N PRO A 31 5.03 -30.84 19.66
CA PRO A 31 4.92 -31.47 20.98
C PRO A 31 5.19 -30.49 22.15
N PRO A 32 4.80 -30.85 23.39
CA PRO A 32 4.38 -29.90 24.43
C PRO A 32 5.38 -29.70 25.60
N GLY A 33 5.21 -28.58 26.33
CA GLY A 33 5.59 -28.38 27.75
C GLY A 33 6.91 -27.62 28.00
N GLY A 34 6.92 -26.47 28.68
CA GLY A 34 6.94 -26.36 30.15
C GLY A 34 7.38 -24.95 30.64
N PRO A 35 7.33 -24.62 31.96
CA PRO A 35 6.89 -23.31 32.45
C PRO A 35 7.96 -22.40 33.09
N GLY A 36 7.78 -21.07 32.95
CA GLY A 36 7.94 -20.12 34.06
C GLY A 36 8.97 -18.97 33.98
N ARG A 37 8.47 -17.78 34.36
CA ARG A 37 9.07 -16.68 35.15
C ARG A 37 9.76 -15.49 34.45
N GLY A 38 9.18 -14.30 34.66
CA GLY A 38 9.89 -13.01 34.77
C GLY A 38 9.16 -11.83 34.09
N PRO A 39 8.96 -10.67 34.75
CA PRO A 39 8.34 -9.49 34.13
C PRO A 39 9.39 -8.71 33.30
N PRO A 40 9.02 -8.04 32.19
CA PRO A 40 9.95 -7.14 31.52
C PRO A 40 9.95 -5.76 32.22
N PRO A 41 11.12 -5.12 32.43
CA PRO A 41 11.18 -3.70 32.75
C PRO A 41 11.08 -2.83 31.48
N PRO A 42 10.68 -1.55 31.62
CA PRO A 42 10.34 -0.68 30.50
C PRO A 42 11.58 0.02 29.93
N HIS A 43 11.56 0.33 28.62
CA HIS A 43 11.81 1.64 28.02
C HIS A 43 12.23 1.53 26.54
N VAL A 44 11.31 2.00 25.70
CA VAL A 44 11.45 2.72 24.42
C VAL A 44 12.86 2.88 23.85
N SER A 45 13.08 2.29 22.67
CA SER A 45 13.88 2.88 21.58
C SER A 45 13.27 2.46 20.25
N THR A 46 13.02 3.46 19.41
CA THR A 46 12.49 3.33 18.06
C THR A 46 13.63 2.90 17.16
N ASP A 47 13.94 1.60 17.16
CA ASP A 47 14.93 1.03 16.25
C ASP A 47 14.20 0.36 15.09
N MET A 48 14.35 0.97 13.92
CA MET A 48 14.11 0.33 12.63
C MET A 48 15.01 -0.91 12.58
N TYR A 49 14.41 -2.09 12.76
CA TYR A 49 15.13 -3.35 12.94
C TYR A 49 16.18 -3.59 11.85
N ALA A 50 17.45 -3.37 12.22
CA ALA A 50 18.58 -4.06 11.64
C ALA A 50 18.37 -5.57 11.83
N LYS A 51 18.32 -6.32 10.74
CA LYS A 51 18.33 -7.80 10.82
C LYS A 51 19.70 -8.26 11.32
N PRO A 52 19.78 -9.26 12.21
CA PRO A 52 21.06 -9.84 12.59
C PRO A 52 21.66 -10.58 11.38
N GLU A 53 22.95 -10.35 11.15
CA GLU A 53 23.77 -11.10 10.21
C GLU A 53 23.72 -12.59 10.57
N HIS A 54 23.02 -13.40 9.78
CA HIS A 54 23.14 -14.84 9.87
C HIS A 54 24.19 -15.32 8.87
N ASP A 55 25.40 -15.47 9.40
CA ASP A 55 26.50 -16.17 8.76
C ASP A 55 26.01 -17.57 8.34
N SER A 56 26.09 -17.89 7.05
CA SER A 56 25.77 -19.21 6.52
C SER A 56 26.78 -19.60 5.44
N ASN A 57 27.99 -19.88 5.92
CA ASN A 57 28.93 -20.75 5.22
C ASN A 57 28.32 -22.15 5.08
N ILE A 58 27.70 -22.47 3.93
CA ILE A 58 27.55 -23.87 3.49
C ILE A 58 27.99 -24.01 2.03
N HIS A 59 29.07 -24.77 1.88
CA HIS A 59 29.70 -25.22 0.65
C HIS A 59 28.75 -26.12 -0.17
N GLY A 60 28.56 -25.83 -1.45
CA GLY A 60 27.79 -26.66 -2.37
C GLY A 60 27.87 -26.18 -3.81
N THR A 61 28.94 -26.58 -4.50
CA THR A 61 29.16 -26.42 -5.94
C THR A 61 28.02 -27.01 -6.77
N SER A 62 27.34 -26.18 -7.58
CA SER A 62 26.86 -26.51 -8.93
C SER A 62 26.47 -25.22 -9.66
N GLY A 63 27.17 -24.91 -10.75
CA GLY A 63 26.97 -23.73 -11.56
C GLY A 63 25.66 -23.78 -12.34
N GLY A 64 24.72 -22.97 -11.90
CA GLY A 64 23.66 -22.38 -12.70
C GLY A 64 23.52 -20.95 -12.22
N VAL A 65 23.70 -19.96 -13.09
CA VAL A 65 23.35 -18.58 -12.76
C VAL A 65 21.83 -18.60 -12.57
N ASN A 66 21.36 -18.55 -11.32
CA ASN A 66 19.94 -18.46 -11.05
C ASN A 66 19.46 -17.10 -11.58
N GLU A 67 18.60 -17.10 -12.60
CA GLU A 67 17.93 -15.89 -13.10
C GLU A 67 17.14 -15.14 -11.99
N ASP A 68 16.89 -15.81 -10.86
CA ASP A 68 16.20 -15.29 -9.67
C ASP A 68 17.06 -14.38 -8.76
N SER A 69 18.32 -14.08 -9.11
CA SER A 69 19.20 -13.29 -8.23
C SER A 69 19.06 -11.77 -8.38
N TYR A 70 18.42 -11.30 -9.46
CA TYR A 70 18.25 -9.87 -9.77
C TYR A 70 16.79 -9.46 -9.72
N GLY A 71 16.52 -8.26 -9.21
CA GLY A 71 15.22 -7.63 -9.33
C GLY A 71 15.17 -6.71 -10.55
N TYR A 72 13.96 -6.33 -10.96
CA TYR A 72 13.73 -5.47 -12.12
C TYR A 72 12.85 -4.28 -11.74
N LEU A 73 13.25 -3.09 -12.21
CA LEU A 73 12.36 -1.94 -12.25
C LEU A 73 11.62 -1.96 -13.58
N HIS A 74 10.32 -2.20 -13.51
CA HIS A 74 9.42 -2.13 -14.66
C HIS A 74 8.88 -0.72 -14.82
N THR A 75 8.79 -0.25 -16.06
CA THR A 75 8.13 1.00 -16.43
C THR A 75 6.87 0.68 -17.22
N TYR A 76 5.74 1.21 -16.77
CA TYR A 76 4.45 1.11 -17.42
C TYR A 76 3.93 2.50 -17.77
N ARG A 77 2.97 2.55 -18.68
CA ARG A 77 2.23 3.76 -19.03
C ARG A 77 0.75 3.48 -19.03
N THR A 78 -0.07 4.45 -18.60
CA THR A 78 -1.53 4.32 -18.72
C THR A 78 -1.94 4.31 -20.20
N SER A 79 -2.69 3.29 -20.61
CA SER A 79 -3.23 3.19 -21.97
C SER A 79 -4.60 3.87 -22.12
N LYS A 80 -5.25 4.14 -20.98
CA LYS A 80 -6.49 4.91 -20.82
C LYS A 80 -6.57 5.48 -19.40
N PRO A 81 -7.48 6.42 -19.10
CA PRO A 81 -7.72 6.85 -17.73
C PRO A 81 -8.16 5.68 -16.84
N LEU A 82 -7.51 5.55 -15.67
CA LEU A 82 -7.94 4.67 -14.59
C LEU A 82 -8.91 5.46 -13.72
N THR A 83 -10.21 5.24 -13.91
CA THR A 83 -11.23 6.10 -13.31
C THR A 83 -11.73 5.55 -11.97
N LYS A 84 -11.67 4.23 -11.74
CA LYS A 84 -12.15 3.57 -10.52
C LYS A 84 -11.02 3.25 -9.54
N LEU A 85 -10.22 4.25 -9.17
CA LEU A 85 -9.21 4.14 -8.12
C LEU A 85 -9.76 4.64 -6.77
N LEU A 86 -9.47 3.93 -5.67
CA LEU A 86 -9.75 4.41 -4.32
C LEU A 86 -8.48 5.02 -3.70
N TYR A 87 -8.50 6.33 -3.46
CA TYR A 87 -7.44 7.01 -2.71
C TYR A 87 -7.68 6.90 -1.20
N ILE A 88 -6.67 6.44 -0.46
CA ILE A 88 -6.69 6.31 1.00
C ILE A 88 -5.67 7.31 1.57
N ASP A 89 -6.16 8.35 2.22
CA ASP A 89 -5.32 9.41 2.84
C ASP A 89 -4.65 8.94 4.15
N GLY A 90 -3.72 9.72 4.69
CA GLY A 90 -3.14 9.55 6.03
C GLY A 90 -1.90 8.68 6.09
N LEU A 91 -1.04 8.72 5.06
CA LEU A 91 0.14 7.83 4.93
C LEU A 91 -0.24 6.34 5.06
N SER A 92 -1.29 5.94 4.34
CA SER A 92 -1.96 4.65 4.48
C SER A 92 -1.19 3.42 3.96
N ALA A 93 0.04 3.60 3.49
CA ALA A 93 1.01 2.53 3.26
C ALA A 93 2.10 2.47 4.35
N GLY A 94 2.12 3.41 5.30
CA GLY A 94 3.01 3.40 6.44
C GLY A 94 2.73 2.24 7.38
N LYS A 95 3.69 1.32 7.54
CA LYS A 95 3.55 0.07 8.30
C LYS A 95 3.81 0.31 9.79
N THR A 96 2.89 1.01 10.45
CA THR A 96 3.03 1.43 11.85
C THR A 96 1.78 1.08 12.65
N SER A 97 1.93 0.93 13.97
CA SER A 97 0.80 0.80 14.90
C SER A 97 0.17 2.15 15.31
N MET A 98 0.67 3.28 14.77
CA MET A 98 0.23 4.64 15.10
C MET A 98 -1.10 5.05 14.47
N GLY A 99 -1.69 4.20 13.62
CA GLY A 99 -3.01 4.41 13.02
C GLY A 99 -3.02 4.66 11.52
N THR A 100 -1.86 4.68 10.87
CA THR A 100 -1.72 4.83 9.42
C THR A 100 -2.49 3.76 8.63
N LEU A 101 -2.65 2.56 9.18
CA LEU A 101 -3.35 1.45 8.55
C LEU A 101 -4.84 1.35 8.92
N ASP A 102 -5.35 2.19 9.85
CA ASP A 102 -6.69 2.05 10.44
C ASP A 102 -7.81 2.08 9.38
N SER A 103 -7.74 3.03 8.43
CA SER A 103 -8.74 3.13 7.35
C SER A 103 -8.75 1.89 6.46
N THR A 104 -7.56 1.37 6.13
CA THR A 104 -7.42 0.18 5.28
C THR A 104 -7.90 -1.07 6.00
N ASP A 105 -7.43 -1.29 7.23
CA ASP A 105 -7.67 -2.55 7.93
C ASP A 105 -9.06 -2.61 8.57
N TYR A 106 -9.53 -1.53 9.19
CA TYR A 106 -10.80 -1.54 9.93
C TYR A 106 -12.00 -1.12 9.09
N ILE A 107 -11.86 -0.18 8.16
CA ILE A 107 -12.98 0.21 7.28
C ILE A 107 -13.01 -0.66 6.02
N ILE A 108 -11.89 -0.74 5.27
CA ILE A 108 -11.88 -1.38 3.95
C ILE A 108 -11.70 -2.90 4.04
N ARG A 109 -10.96 -3.44 5.00
CA ARG A 109 -10.86 -4.90 5.18
C ARG A 109 -11.84 -5.44 6.22
N ASN A 110 -12.48 -4.55 6.99
CA ASN A 110 -13.45 -4.90 8.02
C ASN A 110 -12.87 -5.91 9.03
N LEU A 111 -11.61 -5.70 9.42
CA LEU A 111 -10.94 -6.50 10.42
C LEU A 111 -11.19 -5.96 11.82
N SER A 112 -11.00 -6.81 12.82
CA SER A 112 -10.89 -6.39 14.21
C SER A 112 -9.44 -6.01 14.54
N HIS A 113 -9.25 -5.15 15.54
CA HIS A 113 -7.91 -4.80 16.04
C HIS A 113 -7.04 -6.02 16.40
N ALA A 114 -7.65 -7.10 16.91
CA ALA A 114 -6.93 -8.33 17.25
C ALA A 114 -6.41 -9.13 16.03
N SER A 115 -6.80 -8.74 14.81
CA SER A 115 -6.48 -9.46 13.57
C SER A 115 -5.49 -8.74 12.67
N THR A 116 -4.91 -7.62 13.11
CA THR A 116 -4.05 -6.77 12.28
C THR A 116 -2.58 -6.91 12.68
N GLU A 117 -1.83 -7.66 11.88
CA GLU A 117 -0.37 -7.62 11.90
C GLU A 117 0.12 -6.46 11.01
N PRO A 118 0.96 -5.53 11.53
CA PRO A 118 1.40 -4.36 10.76
C PRO A 118 2.18 -4.70 9.48
N ASN A 119 2.80 -5.88 9.40
CA ASN A 119 3.83 -6.17 8.41
C ASN A 119 3.40 -7.03 7.21
N ASP A 120 2.13 -7.40 7.09
CA ASP A 120 1.68 -8.22 5.95
C ASP A 120 0.95 -7.40 4.88
N ASP A 121 1.73 -6.58 4.18
CA ASP A 121 1.21 -5.70 3.14
C ASP A 121 0.83 -6.43 1.86
N TRP A 122 1.39 -7.62 1.63
CA TRP A 122 1.02 -8.48 0.52
C TRP A 122 -0.39 -9.05 0.72
N ILE A 123 -0.69 -9.60 1.90
CA ILE A 123 -2.05 -10.03 2.24
C ILE A 123 -3.02 -8.84 2.18
N ARG A 124 -2.62 -7.67 2.67
CA ARG A 124 -3.44 -6.45 2.61
C ARG A 124 -3.81 -6.10 1.18
N ALA A 125 -2.85 -6.08 0.27
CA ALA A 125 -3.10 -5.82 -1.14
C ALA A 125 -3.96 -6.89 -1.81
N ALA A 126 -3.73 -8.17 -1.48
CA ALA A 126 -4.56 -9.27 -1.99
C ALA A 126 -6.03 -9.14 -1.53
N ASP A 127 -6.26 -8.82 -0.26
CA ASP A 127 -7.60 -8.57 0.29
C ASP A 127 -8.25 -7.35 -0.38
N LEU A 128 -7.51 -6.25 -0.51
CA LEU A 128 -7.97 -5.04 -1.19
C LEU A 128 -8.40 -5.36 -2.62
N CYS A 129 -7.60 -6.10 -3.38
CA CYS A 129 -7.96 -6.46 -4.75
C CYS A 129 -9.11 -7.45 -4.85
N LYS A 130 -9.28 -8.35 -3.87
CA LYS A 130 -10.48 -9.19 -3.77
C LYS A 130 -11.75 -8.36 -3.52
N ILE A 131 -11.63 -7.27 -2.75
CA ILE A 131 -12.74 -6.31 -2.56
C ILE A 131 -12.94 -5.51 -3.85
N GLY A 132 -11.86 -5.08 -4.50
CA GLY A 132 -11.94 -4.33 -5.75
C GLY A 132 -12.63 -5.11 -6.86
N GLU A 133 -12.36 -6.41 -6.99
CA GLU A 133 -13.08 -7.29 -7.92
C GLU A 133 -14.59 -7.32 -7.66
N GLN A 134 -15.03 -7.32 -6.39
CA GLN A 134 -16.45 -7.34 -6.03
C GLN A 134 -17.17 -6.02 -6.31
N TRP A 135 -16.46 -4.90 -6.27
CA TRP A 135 -17.04 -3.55 -6.36
C TRP A 135 -16.63 -2.80 -7.63
N GLY A 136 -15.86 -3.43 -8.51
CA GLY A 136 -15.35 -2.83 -9.74
C GLY A 136 -14.25 -1.78 -9.53
N ILE A 137 -13.52 -1.82 -8.41
CA ILE A 137 -12.39 -0.93 -8.14
C ILE A 137 -11.16 -1.47 -8.87
N GLU A 138 -10.52 -0.62 -9.68
CA GLU A 138 -9.35 -0.96 -10.49
C GLU A 138 -8.08 -1.08 -9.64
N GLY A 139 -7.98 -0.27 -8.59
CA GLY A 139 -6.82 -0.24 -7.70
C GLY A 139 -6.97 0.74 -6.54
N PHE A 140 -5.94 0.75 -5.68
CA PHE A 140 -5.91 1.53 -4.45
C PHE A 140 -4.68 2.41 -4.44
N LEU A 141 -4.88 3.71 -4.32
CA LEU A 141 -3.82 4.71 -4.26
C LEU A 141 -3.58 5.08 -2.80
N ARG A 142 -2.33 5.03 -2.37
CA ARG A 142 -1.92 5.32 -0.98
C ARG A 142 -0.52 5.90 -0.94
N MET A 143 -0.07 6.28 0.25
CA MET A 143 1.23 6.92 0.45
C MET A 143 2.00 6.29 1.61
N GLU A 144 3.30 6.07 1.43
CA GLU A 144 4.27 5.86 2.52
C GLU A 144 5.29 6.99 2.44
N ALA A 145 6.44 6.73 1.82
CA ALA A 145 7.45 7.75 1.54
C ALA A 145 7.15 8.47 0.20
N GLY A 146 6.55 7.75 -0.75
CA GLY A 146 5.96 8.30 -1.98
C GLY A 146 4.54 7.79 -2.19
N PHE A 147 3.88 8.24 -3.26
CA PHE A 147 2.59 7.69 -3.68
C PHE A 147 2.78 6.38 -4.44
N GLU A 148 1.98 5.39 -4.07
CA GLU A 148 1.93 4.08 -4.69
C GLU A 148 0.49 3.66 -5.02
N ILE A 149 0.35 2.89 -6.09
CA ILE A 149 -0.90 2.27 -6.53
C ILE A 149 -0.74 0.76 -6.40
N ILE A 150 -1.63 0.13 -5.64
CA ILE A 150 -1.91 -1.30 -5.77
C ILE A 150 -2.90 -1.45 -6.91
N LEU A 151 -2.42 -1.81 -8.10
CA LEU A 151 -3.28 -2.01 -9.26
C LEU A 151 -3.67 -3.48 -9.34
N CYS A 152 -4.97 -3.78 -9.34
CA CYS A 152 -5.45 -5.15 -9.15
C CYS A 152 -5.29 -6.03 -10.39
N SER A 153 -5.36 -5.44 -11.58
CA SER A 153 -5.18 -6.12 -12.86
C SER A 153 -4.39 -5.25 -13.83
N PHE A 154 -3.46 -5.87 -14.55
CA PHE A 154 -2.67 -5.24 -15.62
C PHE A 154 -3.18 -5.63 -17.01
N LYS A 155 -4.32 -6.34 -17.08
CA LYS A 155 -4.91 -6.80 -18.35
C LYS A 155 -5.50 -5.66 -19.17
N ASP A 156 -5.79 -4.54 -18.52
CA ASP A 156 -6.45 -3.37 -19.10
C ASP A 156 -5.98 -2.12 -18.33
N GLY A 157 -5.96 -0.96 -18.97
CA GLY A 157 -5.60 0.31 -18.33
C GLY A 157 -4.12 0.69 -18.34
N VAL A 158 -3.20 -0.26 -18.51
CA VAL A 158 -1.75 -0.02 -18.56
C VAL A 158 -1.07 -0.80 -19.68
N GLU A 159 0.03 -0.29 -20.19
CA GLU A 159 0.94 -0.96 -21.13
C GLU A 159 2.36 -1.01 -20.56
N PHE A 160 3.05 -2.13 -20.81
CA PHE A 160 4.45 -2.29 -20.43
C PHE A 160 5.35 -1.58 -21.43
N LEU A 161 6.30 -0.78 -20.95
CA LEU A 161 7.26 -0.07 -21.79
C LEU A 161 8.65 -0.72 -21.75
N SER A 162 9.20 -0.92 -20.54
CA SER A 162 10.56 -1.44 -20.37
C SER A 162 10.78 -2.05 -19.00
N ALA A 163 11.84 -2.86 -18.88
CA ALA A 163 12.33 -3.40 -17.61
C ALA A 163 13.84 -3.17 -17.53
N SER A 164 14.30 -2.59 -16.43
CA SER A 164 15.71 -2.35 -16.13
C SER A 164 16.15 -3.22 -14.96
N ARG A 165 17.17 -4.07 -15.18
CA ARG A 165 17.73 -4.92 -14.13
C ARG A 165 18.38 -4.07 -13.03
N ARG A 166 18.15 -4.43 -11.77
CA ARG A 166 18.78 -3.82 -10.59
C ARG A 166 19.97 -4.64 -10.11
N ASP A 167 21.02 -3.94 -9.71
CA ASP A 167 22.22 -4.58 -9.18
C ASP A 167 21.95 -5.14 -7.78
N GLU A 168 22.47 -6.34 -7.50
CA GLU A 168 22.34 -7.01 -6.18
C GLU A 168 22.86 -6.15 -5.02
N ASN A 169 23.78 -5.23 -5.30
CA ASN A 169 24.45 -4.39 -4.31
C ASN A 169 23.78 -3.03 -4.08
N SER A 170 22.71 -2.67 -4.79
CA SER A 170 21.97 -1.42 -4.57
C SER A 170 20.98 -1.55 -3.41
N GLY A 171 21.43 -2.15 -2.30
CA GLY A 171 20.62 -2.32 -1.10
C GLY A 171 20.19 -0.97 -0.56
N PHE A 172 18.88 -0.78 -0.46
CA PHE A 172 18.25 0.38 0.11
C PHE A 172 18.50 0.46 1.61
N GLY A 173 18.81 1.65 2.14
CA GLY A 173 18.91 1.89 3.59
C GLY A 173 20.06 1.15 4.30
N LYS A 174 21.23 1.05 3.64
CA LYS A 174 22.42 0.45 4.26
C LYS A 174 22.99 1.31 5.39
N ASP A 175 22.77 2.62 5.34
CA ASP A 175 23.08 3.55 6.42
C ASP A 175 22.10 4.74 6.48
N ASP A 176 22.26 5.58 7.51
CA ASP A 176 21.42 6.76 7.73
C ASP A 176 21.56 7.78 6.58
N VAL A 177 22.73 7.88 5.95
CA VAL A 177 22.99 8.82 4.86
C VAL A 177 22.19 8.40 3.62
N ASP A 178 22.23 7.13 3.26
CA ASP A 178 21.41 6.55 2.19
C ASP A 178 19.91 6.77 2.47
N SER A 179 19.49 6.67 3.73
CA SER A 179 18.10 6.91 4.12
C SER A 179 17.69 8.38 3.95
N PHE A 180 18.56 9.34 4.33
CA PHE A 180 18.30 10.77 4.11
C PHE A 180 18.38 11.16 2.64
N GLU A 181 19.29 10.56 1.87
CA GLU A 181 19.39 10.74 0.41
C GLU A 181 18.10 10.25 -0.27
N TYR A 182 17.59 9.08 0.12
CA TYR A 182 16.31 8.55 -0.36
C TYR A 182 15.15 9.50 -0.07
N VAL A 183 14.99 9.92 1.20
CA VAL A 183 13.91 10.84 1.59
C VAL A 183 14.03 12.16 0.84
N ARG A 184 15.25 12.67 0.65
CA ARG A 184 15.50 13.89 -0.14
C ARG A 184 15.08 13.70 -1.60
N ALA A 185 15.43 12.58 -2.21
CA ALA A 185 15.10 12.29 -3.61
C ALA A 185 13.58 12.19 -3.83
N LEU A 186 12.87 11.51 -2.93
CA LEU A 186 11.41 11.49 -2.93
C LEU A 186 10.79 12.88 -2.78
N GLY A 187 11.30 13.66 -1.82
CA GLY A 187 10.82 15.01 -1.58
C GLY A 187 11.03 15.96 -2.77
N TYR A 188 12.10 15.75 -3.55
CA TYR A 188 12.41 16.59 -4.71
C TYR A 188 11.34 16.53 -5.81
N ARG A 189 10.69 15.38 -5.96
CA ARG A 189 9.64 15.15 -6.97
C ARG A 189 8.23 15.11 -6.39
N TYR A 190 8.09 15.37 -5.10
CA TYR A 190 6.80 15.39 -4.44
C TYR A 190 6.00 16.64 -4.83
N GLN A 191 5.15 16.48 -5.85
CA GLN A 191 4.23 17.52 -6.33
C GLN A 191 2.85 17.43 -5.68
N GLY A 192 2.72 16.60 -4.64
CA GLY A 192 1.43 16.22 -4.06
C GLY A 192 0.63 15.27 -4.97
N ILE A 193 -0.53 14.84 -4.47
CA ILE A 193 -1.41 13.90 -5.19
C ILE A 193 -1.97 14.52 -6.48
N MET A 194 -2.20 15.84 -6.47
CA MET A 194 -2.75 16.61 -7.58
C MET A 194 -1.67 17.14 -8.54
N GLY A 195 -0.46 16.59 -8.53
CA GLY A 195 0.67 17.00 -9.39
C GLY A 195 0.50 16.71 -10.89
N GLY A 196 -0.74 16.66 -11.40
CA GLY A 196 -1.08 16.35 -12.79
C GLY A 196 -1.11 14.86 -13.14
N ARG A 197 -0.88 13.96 -12.18
CA ARG A 197 -0.92 12.50 -12.36
C ARG A 197 -2.24 11.88 -11.89
N VAL A 198 -2.95 12.54 -10.99
CA VAL A 198 -4.23 12.09 -10.41
C VAL A 198 -5.16 13.28 -10.25
N GLU A 199 -6.42 13.10 -10.62
CA GLU A 199 -7.52 13.98 -10.24
C GLU A 199 -8.35 13.30 -9.15
N VAL A 200 -8.51 13.96 -7.99
CA VAL A 200 -9.24 13.40 -6.86
C VAL A 200 -10.64 14.00 -6.81
N ASP A 201 -11.68 13.15 -6.88
CA ASP A 201 -13.06 13.57 -6.63
C ASP A 201 -13.33 13.72 -5.12
N TYR A 202 -13.08 14.93 -4.60
CA TYR A 202 -13.36 15.26 -3.21
C TYR A 202 -14.87 15.31 -2.88
N SER A 203 -15.77 15.37 -3.87
CA SER A 203 -17.21 15.36 -3.61
C SER A 203 -17.72 14.00 -3.13
N SER A 204 -16.93 12.95 -3.37
CA SER A 204 -17.17 11.58 -2.95
C SER A 204 -16.36 11.18 -1.71
N MET A 205 -15.78 12.15 -0.98
CA MET A 205 -14.97 11.88 0.21
C MET A 205 -15.80 11.26 1.34
N VAL A 206 -15.29 10.17 1.90
CA VAL A 206 -15.81 9.55 3.13
C VAL A 206 -14.78 9.71 4.24
N SER A 207 -15.23 10.17 5.40
CA SER A 207 -14.40 10.31 6.59
C SER A 207 -15.09 9.70 7.80
N ALA A 208 -14.33 9.00 8.63
CA ALA A 208 -14.77 8.50 9.92
C ALA A 208 -15.40 9.59 10.81
N PHE A 209 -14.89 10.83 10.71
CA PHE A 209 -15.40 11.99 11.45
C PHE A 209 -16.83 12.40 11.06
N PHE A 210 -17.35 11.91 9.93
CA PHE A 210 -18.73 12.20 9.50
C PHE A 210 -19.76 11.29 10.18
N TYR A 211 -19.31 10.32 10.97
CA TYR A 211 -20.16 9.30 11.60
C TYR A 211 -20.10 9.39 13.13
N PRO A 212 -21.19 9.01 13.82
CA PRO A 212 -21.24 9.00 15.28
C PRO A 212 -20.54 7.75 15.84
N ILE A 213 -19.23 7.64 15.63
CA ILE A 213 -18.41 6.48 16.03
C ILE A 213 -17.37 6.89 17.08
N ASN A 214 -16.98 5.94 17.91
CA ASN A 214 -15.98 6.20 18.95
C ASN A 214 -14.57 6.19 18.36
N LEU A 215 -13.99 7.38 18.21
CA LEU A 215 -12.63 7.58 17.71
C LEU A 215 -11.58 7.78 18.81
N THR A 216 -11.92 7.47 20.07
CA THR A 216 -11.03 7.66 21.21
C THR A 216 -9.77 6.80 21.05
N ASN A 217 -8.60 7.41 21.24
CA ASN A 217 -7.37 6.65 21.26
C ASN A 217 -7.28 5.81 22.56
N PRO A 218 -7.08 4.49 22.48
CA PRO A 218 -6.84 3.68 23.67
C PRO A 218 -5.51 4.02 24.37
N ASP A 219 -4.55 4.63 23.67
CA ASP A 219 -3.33 5.17 24.27
C ASP A 219 -3.58 6.55 24.88
N ALA A 220 -3.66 6.59 26.22
CA ALA A 220 -3.89 7.81 26.98
C ALA A 220 -2.79 8.88 26.77
N SER A 221 -1.57 8.47 26.41
CA SER A 221 -0.47 9.41 26.11
C SER A 221 -0.61 10.10 24.75
N ARG A 222 -1.51 9.58 23.90
CA ARG A 222 -1.79 10.04 22.53
C ARG A 222 -3.29 10.31 22.32
N SER A 223 -3.98 10.69 23.39
CA SER A 223 -5.43 10.93 23.41
C SER A 223 -5.91 11.95 22.35
N GLU A 224 -5.02 12.81 21.89
CA GLU A 224 -5.23 13.80 20.83
C GLU A 224 -5.28 13.23 19.42
N LEU A 225 -4.86 11.98 19.21
CA LEU A 225 -4.77 11.33 17.90
C LEU A 225 -5.90 10.30 17.75
N PRO A 226 -6.96 10.60 16.98
CA PRO A 226 -8.10 9.70 16.86
C PRO A 226 -7.73 8.34 16.25
N ARG A 227 -8.37 7.27 16.72
CA ARG A 227 -8.14 5.89 16.27
C ARG A 227 -9.45 5.18 15.95
N LEU A 228 -9.41 4.22 15.03
CA LEU A 228 -10.58 3.40 14.68
C LEU A 228 -10.63 2.06 15.44
N THR A 229 -9.68 1.82 16.33
CA THR A 229 -9.53 0.55 17.07
C THR A 229 -10.79 0.20 17.85
N THR A 230 -11.33 1.11 18.66
CA THR A 230 -12.54 0.85 19.45
C THR A 230 -13.78 0.68 18.56
N ALA A 231 -13.94 1.52 17.53
CA ALA A 231 -15.05 1.40 16.58
C ALA A 231 -15.02 0.09 15.78
N SER A 232 -13.83 -0.51 15.59
CA SER A 232 -13.67 -1.82 14.92
C SER A 232 -14.24 -2.98 15.75
N GLU A 233 -14.37 -2.81 17.08
CA GLU A 233 -14.85 -3.86 17.98
C GLU A 233 -16.39 -3.86 18.12
N SER A 234 -17.03 -2.70 17.91
CA SER A 234 -18.47 -2.47 18.16
C SER A 234 -19.34 -2.56 16.90
N ASN A 235 -18.80 -2.99 15.75
CA ASN A 235 -19.50 -3.04 14.45
C ASN A 235 -19.90 -1.66 13.89
N ASP A 236 -19.44 -0.57 14.50
CA ASP A 236 -19.82 0.81 14.17
C ASP A 236 -19.31 1.25 12.79
N LEU A 237 -18.21 0.64 12.32
CA LEU A 237 -17.61 0.95 11.00
C LEU A 237 -18.39 0.38 9.82
N ARG A 238 -19.37 -0.51 10.06
CA ARG A 238 -20.13 -1.17 8.99
C ARG A 238 -20.84 -0.17 8.08
N LYS A 239 -21.36 0.93 8.64
CA LYS A 239 -22.03 1.95 7.83
C LYS A 239 -21.04 2.77 7.01
N VAL A 240 -19.91 3.16 7.59
CA VAL A 240 -18.81 3.86 6.88
C VAL A 240 -18.34 3.04 5.68
N ARG A 241 -18.13 1.74 5.90
CA ARG A 241 -17.77 0.77 4.87
C ARG A 241 -18.81 0.66 3.76
N SER A 242 -20.10 0.53 4.11
CA SER A 242 -21.18 0.43 3.12
C SER A 242 -21.23 1.68 2.24
N ASP A 243 -21.25 2.85 2.87
CA ASP A 243 -21.34 4.13 2.16
C ASP A 243 -20.13 4.35 1.25
N LEU A 244 -18.92 3.97 1.69
CA LEU A 244 -17.70 4.00 0.88
C LEU A 244 -17.79 3.10 -0.37
N LEU A 245 -18.15 1.84 -0.19
CA LEU A 245 -18.16 0.87 -1.28
C LEU A 245 -19.29 1.15 -2.28
N GLU A 246 -20.43 1.66 -1.81
CA GLU A 246 -21.56 2.06 -2.66
C GLU A 246 -21.22 3.15 -3.68
N LEU A 247 -20.17 3.94 -3.45
CA LEU A 247 -19.67 4.94 -4.42
C LEU A 247 -19.24 4.31 -5.76
N PHE A 248 -18.80 3.05 -5.72
CA PHE A 248 -18.29 2.34 -6.90
C PHE A 248 -19.35 1.50 -7.60
N ARG A 249 -20.57 1.42 -7.06
CA ARG A 249 -21.66 0.67 -7.69
C ARG A 249 -22.04 1.33 -9.02
N ASP A 250 -22.07 0.55 -10.09
CA ASP A 250 -22.08 1.03 -11.48
C ASP A 250 -23.09 2.14 -11.81
N GLY A 251 -24.28 2.13 -11.20
CA GLY A 251 -25.31 3.17 -11.43
C GLY A 251 -25.00 4.54 -10.81
N GLU A 252 -24.33 4.58 -9.66
CA GLU A 252 -23.92 5.82 -8.99
C GLU A 252 -22.66 6.38 -9.64
N TYR A 253 -21.70 5.50 -9.95
CA TYR A 253 -20.45 5.86 -10.57
C TYR A 253 -20.64 6.42 -11.99
N SER A 254 -21.38 5.71 -12.85
CA SER A 254 -21.60 6.12 -14.25
C SER A 254 -22.29 7.49 -14.35
N ARG A 255 -23.19 7.81 -13.41
CA ARG A 255 -23.88 9.11 -13.33
C ARG A 255 -22.94 10.25 -12.94
N ARG A 256 -21.92 9.98 -12.12
CA ARG A 256 -20.91 10.97 -11.73
C ARG A 256 -19.89 11.18 -12.85
N GLU A 257 -19.41 10.10 -13.45
CA GLU A 257 -18.49 10.14 -14.59
C GLU A 257 -19.08 10.95 -15.76
N THR A 258 -20.34 10.71 -16.11
CA THR A 258 -21.03 11.52 -17.14
C THR A 258 -21.15 13.00 -16.77
N ASN A 259 -21.38 13.33 -15.49
CA ASN A 259 -21.44 14.73 -15.04
C ASN A 259 -20.07 15.41 -15.01
N GLN A 260 -18.99 14.66 -14.77
CA GLN A 260 -17.61 15.17 -14.77
C GLN A 260 -17.10 15.39 -16.21
N LEU A 261 -17.38 14.45 -17.12
CA LEU A 261 -17.16 14.61 -18.56
C LEU A 261 -17.94 15.79 -19.14
N ALA A 262 -19.19 16.01 -18.70
CA ALA A 262 -20.00 17.16 -19.11
C ALA A 262 -19.43 18.51 -18.64
N LYS A 263 -18.65 18.54 -17.55
CA LYS A 263 -17.97 19.76 -17.06
C LYS A 263 -16.75 20.15 -17.89
N CYS A 264 -16.25 19.29 -18.78
CA CYS A 264 -15.15 19.62 -19.70
C CYS A 264 -15.55 20.56 -20.84
N GLY A 265 -16.80 21.07 -20.85
CA GLY A 265 -17.18 22.27 -21.60
C GLY A 265 -16.99 22.20 -23.12
N GLY A 266 -16.93 21.00 -23.72
CA GLY A 266 -16.70 20.82 -25.15
C GLY A 266 -15.25 21.02 -25.62
N TYR A 267 -14.27 21.00 -24.70
CA TYR A 267 -12.86 20.87 -25.07
C TYR A 267 -12.46 19.40 -25.19
N ASP A 268 -11.47 19.14 -26.05
CA ASP A 268 -10.92 17.82 -26.32
C ASP A 268 -10.27 17.24 -25.06
N CYS A 269 -10.92 16.25 -24.43
CA CYS A 269 -10.44 15.62 -23.21
C CYS A 269 -9.11 14.88 -23.41
N ASP A 270 -8.69 14.64 -24.66
CA ASP A 270 -7.40 14.01 -24.98
C ASP A 270 -6.19 14.90 -24.63
N GLU A 271 -6.36 16.23 -24.47
CA GLU A 271 -5.29 17.11 -23.96
C GLU A 271 -5.16 17.11 -22.42
N ILE A 272 -6.20 16.66 -21.70
CA ILE A 272 -6.25 16.64 -20.23
C ILE A 272 -5.59 15.36 -19.69
N PHE A 273 -5.67 14.25 -20.42
CA PHE A 273 -5.08 12.97 -20.05
C PHE A 273 -3.78 12.72 -20.81
N ARG A 274 -2.67 13.26 -20.28
CA ARG A 274 -1.35 12.83 -20.77
C ARG A 274 -1.03 11.47 -20.18
N PRO A 275 -0.74 10.45 -21.01
CA PRO A 275 -0.20 9.18 -20.54
C PRO A 275 1.01 9.45 -19.65
N PHE A 276 1.05 8.89 -18.45
CA PHE A 276 2.13 9.09 -17.51
C PHE A 276 2.80 7.77 -17.17
N GLU A 277 4.11 7.83 -16.92
CA GLU A 277 4.89 6.67 -16.53
C GLU A 277 4.67 6.34 -15.05
N VAL A 278 4.57 5.06 -14.76
CA VAL A 278 4.52 4.50 -13.43
C VAL A 278 5.48 3.32 -13.32
N TYR A 279 6.11 3.18 -12.16
CA TYR A 279 7.23 2.27 -11.97
C TYR A 279 6.85 1.16 -10.99
N GLY A 280 7.16 -0.10 -11.31
CA GLY A 280 6.79 -1.24 -10.47
C GLY A 280 7.84 -2.35 -10.47
N SER A 281 7.53 -3.44 -9.79
CA SER A 281 8.37 -4.65 -9.76
C SER A 281 8.01 -5.66 -10.85
N GLY A 282 8.99 -6.49 -11.21
CA GLY A 282 8.87 -7.67 -12.07
C GLY A 282 9.30 -8.95 -11.39
#